data_AF-A0A401JCY5-F1
#
_entry.id   AF-A0A401JCY5-F1
#
_cell.length_a   1.000
_cell.length_b   1.000
_cell.length_c   1.000
_cell.angle_alpha   90.00
_cell.angle_beta   90.00
_cell.angle_gamma   90.00
#
_symmetry.space_group_name_H-M   'P 1'
#
loop_
_entity.id
_entity.type
_entity.pdbx_description
1 polymer ?
#
loop_
_entity_poly.entity_id
_entity_poly.type
_entity_poly.pdbx_seq_one_letter_code
_entity_poly.pdbx_strand_id
1 'polypeptide(L)'
;MDSWKFESNSGKQTALSLACIAVGTILVIGFRHFDGSSMTNSLAGFLCGLLLLLIGISAFLVSGKQTIVVDPQMRRIVVEDKNKFGIKKKLIRFSEITDTSIGYIGKRSIFVNFYYIVLKLKSGEKYPLFSPGRFHDGGSDRSVMESRRQRLENCIKQAAGE
;
A
#
# COMPACT_ATOMS: atom_id res chain seq x y z
N MET A 1 2.33 25.52 -11.82
CA MET A 1 2.93 24.18 -11.65
C MET A 1 1.87 23.15 -11.98
N ASP A 2 2.19 22.19 -12.84
CA ASP A 2 1.23 21.18 -13.28
C ASP A 2 0.90 20.19 -12.18
N SER A 3 -0.34 19.71 -12.16
CA SER A 3 -0.77 18.62 -11.29
C SER A 3 0.09 17.39 -11.54
N TRP A 4 0.60 16.75 -10.49
CA TRP A 4 1.31 15.48 -10.63
C TRP A 4 0.55 14.35 -9.95
N LYS A 5 0.70 13.16 -10.53
CA LYS A 5 -0.02 11.95 -10.13
C LYS A 5 0.98 10.90 -9.70
N PHE A 6 0.73 10.29 -8.55
CA PHE A 6 1.41 9.07 -8.14
C PHE A 6 0.43 7.92 -8.16
N GLU A 7 0.88 6.76 -8.62
CA GLU A 7 0.08 5.55 -8.66
C GLU A 7 0.81 4.43 -7.92
N SER A 8 0.08 3.67 -7.11
CA SER A 8 0.59 2.43 -6.54
C SER A 8 0.68 1.35 -7.62
N ASN A 9 1.73 0.54 -7.58
CA ASN A 9 1.88 -0.66 -8.41
C ASN A 9 1.05 -1.83 -7.82
N SER A 10 -0.20 -1.93 -8.24
CA SER A 10 -1.13 -2.99 -7.82
C SER A 10 -0.85 -4.35 -8.46
N GLY A 11 -0.01 -4.41 -9.51
CA GLY A 11 0.30 -5.63 -10.24
C GLY A 11 1.04 -6.66 -9.39
N LYS A 12 2.02 -6.22 -8.60
CA LYS A 12 2.80 -7.11 -7.71
C LYS A 12 1.94 -7.75 -6.60
N GLN A 13 1.01 -6.99 -6.02
CA GLN A 13 0.07 -7.50 -5.01
C GLN A 13 -0.91 -8.53 -5.60
N THR A 14 -1.37 -8.27 -6.83
CA THR A 14 -2.26 -9.19 -7.55
C THR A 14 -1.55 -10.49 -7.91
N ALA A 15 -0.31 -10.42 -8.41
CA ALA A 15 0.48 -11.60 -8.75
C ALA A 15 0.78 -12.48 -7.53
N LEU A 16 1.17 -11.87 -6.39
CA LEU A 16 1.43 -12.61 -5.15
C LEU A 16 0.18 -13.30 -4.61
N SER A 17 -0.97 -12.61 -4.60
CA SER A 17 -2.23 -13.19 -4.15
C SER A 17 -2.67 -14.36 -5.04
N LEU A 18 -2.55 -14.23 -6.37
CA LEU A 18 -2.84 -15.34 -7.30
C LEU A 18 -1.91 -16.54 -7.07
N ALA A 19 -0.62 -16.32 -6.82
CA ALA A 19 0.31 -17.39 -6.49
C ALA A 19 -0.08 -18.11 -5.18
N CYS A 20 -0.44 -17.37 -4.14
CA CYS A 20 -0.95 -17.96 -2.89
C CYS A 20 -2.22 -18.80 -3.12
N ILE A 21 -3.16 -18.31 -3.93
CA ILE A 21 -4.39 -19.05 -4.27
C ILE A 21 -4.06 -20.35 -5.01
N ALA A 22 -3.18 -20.27 -6.01
CA ALA A 22 -2.80 -21.44 -6.81
C ALA A 22 -2.12 -22.51 -5.95
N VAL A 23 -1.09 -22.13 -5.17
CA VAL A 23 -0.36 -23.06 -4.28
C VAL A 23 -1.29 -23.62 -3.21
N GLY A 24 -2.12 -22.78 -2.59
CA GLY A 24 -3.07 -23.23 -1.58
C GLY A 24 -4.10 -24.22 -2.12
N THR A 25 -4.60 -24.01 -3.36
CA THR A 25 -5.50 -24.95 -4.05
C THR A 25 -4.82 -26.31 -4.29
N ILE A 26 -3.58 -26.30 -4.77
CA ILE A 26 -2.80 -27.52 -5.02
C ILE A 26 -2.61 -28.31 -3.73
N LEU A 27 -2.25 -27.64 -2.63
CA LEU A 27 -2.05 -28.27 -1.33
C LEU A 27 -3.35 -28.86 -0.76
N VAL A 28 -4.46 -28.11 -0.81
CA VAL A 28 -5.75 -28.60 -0.33
C VAL A 28 -6.21 -29.84 -1.11
N ILE A 29 -6.06 -29.85 -2.44
CA ILE A 29 -6.45 -30.99 -3.26
C ILE A 29 -5.50 -32.18 -3.05
N GLY A 30 -4.19 -31.93 -3.01
CA GLY A 30 -3.17 -32.96 -2.87
C GLY A 30 -3.18 -33.67 -1.53
N PHE A 31 -3.54 -32.95 -0.45
CA PHE A 31 -3.56 -33.48 0.92
C PHE A 31 -4.98 -33.71 1.48
N ARG A 32 -6.00 -33.79 0.62
CA ARG A 32 -7.41 -33.95 1.04
C ARG A 32 -7.74 -35.31 1.67
N HIS A 33 -6.92 -36.33 1.43
CA HIS A 33 -7.13 -37.68 1.95
C HIS A 33 -6.29 -37.86 3.21
N PHE A 34 -6.97 -38.12 4.33
CA PHE A 34 -6.34 -38.27 5.64
C PHE A 34 -6.06 -39.74 5.99
N ASP A 35 -6.08 -40.62 4.99
CA ASP A 35 -6.02 -42.06 5.18
C ASP A 35 -4.58 -42.56 5.06
N GLY A 36 -4.00 -43.03 6.17
CA GLY A 36 -2.70 -43.73 6.18
C GLY A 36 -1.75 -43.31 7.30
N SER A 37 -0.58 -43.97 7.36
CA SER A 37 0.47 -43.80 8.38
C SER A 37 1.14 -42.40 8.41
N SER A 38 0.78 -41.51 7.48
CA SER A 38 1.25 -40.13 7.37
C SER A 38 0.13 -39.09 7.56
N MET A 39 -0.89 -39.42 8.36
CA MET A 39 -2.03 -38.54 8.67
C MET A 39 -1.61 -37.15 9.14
N THR A 40 -0.57 -37.05 9.98
CA THR A 40 -0.06 -35.77 10.51
C THR A 40 0.49 -34.85 9.41
N ASN A 41 1.23 -35.42 8.45
CA ASN A 41 1.80 -34.65 7.33
C ASN A 41 0.72 -34.20 6.35
N SER A 42 -0.27 -35.05 6.12
CA SER A 42 -1.41 -34.73 5.24
C SER A 42 -2.28 -33.64 5.85
N LEU A 43 -2.55 -33.71 7.15
CA LEU A 43 -3.28 -32.65 7.86
C LEU A 43 -2.53 -31.32 7.83
N ALA A 44 -1.21 -31.33 8.05
CA ALA A 44 -0.39 -30.12 7.98
C ALA A 44 -0.38 -29.49 6.58
N GLY A 45 -0.24 -30.31 5.52
CA GLY A 45 -0.30 -29.85 4.13
C GLY A 45 -1.66 -29.24 3.78
N PHE A 46 -2.75 -29.88 4.21
CA PHE A 46 -4.11 -29.38 4.01
C PHE A 46 -4.36 -28.05 4.73
N LEU A 47 -4.00 -27.94 6.02
CA LEU A 47 -4.17 -26.70 6.79
C LEU A 47 -3.31 -25.56 6.26
N CYS A 48 -2.07 -25.85 5.85
CA CYS A 48 -1.20 -24.88 5.19
C CYS A 48 -1.83 -24.40 3.87
N GLY A 49 -2.37 -25.33 3.06
CA GLY A 49 -3.08 -24.99 1.84
C GLY A 49 -4.30 -24.10 2.08
N LEU A 50 -5.11 -24.42 3.09
CA LEU A 50 -6.28 -23.64 3.47
C LEU A 50 -5.90 -22.24 3.94
N LEU A 51 -4.86 -22.12 4.76
CA LEU A 51 -4.34 -20.83 5.22
C LEU A 51 -3.87 -19.97 4.04
N LEU A 52 -3.11 -20.55 3.11
CA LEU A 52 -2.65 -19.85 1.90
C LEU A 52 -3.80 -19.40 1.01
N LEU A 53 -4.86 -20.21 0.89
CA LEU A 53 -6.07 -19.83 0.17
C LEU A 53 -6.78 -18.64 0.83
N LEU A 54 -6.98 -18.68 2.15
CA LEU A 54 -7.64 -17.59 2.87
C LEU A 54 -6.85 -16.28 2.76
N ILE A 55 -5.52 -16.34 2.93
CA ILE A 55 -4.63 -15.18 2.77
C ILE A 55 -4.64 -14.70 1.30
N GLY A 56 -4.55 -15.60 0.33
CA GLY A 56 -4.56 -15.27 -1.09
C GLY A 56 -5.86 -14.58 -1.53
N ILE A 57 -7.02 -15.15 -1.16
CA ILE A 57 -8.34 -14.58 -1.49
C ILE A 57 -8.53 -13.22 -0.82
N SER A 58 -8.22 -13.11 0.47
CA SER A 58 -8.35 -11.83 1.19
C SER A 58 -7.41 -10.76 0.62
N ALA A 59 -6.16 -11.10 0.34
CA ALA A 59 -5.20 -10.19 -0.29
C ALA A 59 -5.65 -9.79 -1.71
N PHE A 60 -6.22 -10.72 -2.49
CA PHE A 60 -6.77 -10.42 -3.82
C PHE A 60 -7.93 -9.43 -3.76
N LEU A 61 -8.85 -9.59 -2.80
CA LEU A 61 -9.99 -8.70 -2.62
C LEU A 61 -9.56 -7.29 -2.15
N VAL A 62 -8.53 -7.21 -1.31
CA VAL A 62 -7.96 -5.95 -0.80
C VAL A 62 -6.95 -5.32 -1.78
N SER A 63 -6.52 -6.08 -2.79
CA SER A 63 -5.68 -5.57 -3.87
C SER A 63 -6.41 -4.45 -4.61
N GLY A 64 -5.71 -3.33 -4.76
CA GLY A 64 -6.31 -2.11 -5.24
C GLY A 64 -5.23 -1.12 -5.66
N LYS A 65 -5.64 -0.17 -6.50
CA LYS A 65 -4.81 0.91 -6.98
C LYS A 65 -5.10 2.15 -6.14
N GLN A 66 -4.10 2.64 -5.43
CA GLN A 66 -4.11 3.95 -4.81
C GLN A 66 -3.52 4.95 -5.79
N THR A 67 -4.25 6.03 -6.02
CA THR A 67 -3.85 7.15 -6.88
C THR A 67 -3.84 8.41 -6.04
N ILE A 68 -2.71 9.10 -6.03
CA ILE A 68 -2.56 10.38 -5.33
C ILE A 68 -2.37 11.44 -6.38
N VAL A 69 -3.28 12.41 -6.44
CA VAL A 69 -3.15 13.58 -7.29
C VAL A 69 -2.88 14.78 -6.39
N VAL A 70 -1.71 15.39 -6.56
CA VAL A 70 -1.42 16.69 -5.97
C VAL A 70 -1.81 17.74 -6.98
N ASP A 71 -2.77 18.58 -6.63
CA ASP A 71 -3.30 19.65 -7.47
C ASP A 71 -2.93 21.01 -6.85
N PRO A 72 -1.84 21.64 -7.32
CA PRO A 72 -1.41 22.94 -6.81
C PRO A 72 -2.39 24.06 -7.15
N GLN A 73 -3.12 23.97 -8.26
CA GLN A 73 -4.08 25.00 -8.68
C GLN A 73 -5.28 25.04 -7.75
N MET A 74 -5.83 23.88 -7.42
CA MET A 74 -6.96 23.75 -6.49
C MET A 74 -6.52 23.60 -5.03
N ARG A 75 -5.22 23.75 -4.74
CA ARG A 75 -4.59 23.70 -3.40
C ARG A 75 -5.02 22.48 -2.57
N ARG A 76 -5.05 21.31 -3.21
CA ARG A 76 -5.59 20.08 -2.63
C ARG A 76 -4.82 18.85 -3.07
N ILE A 77 -4.87 17.83 -2.22
CA ILE A 77 -4.43 16.48 -2.51
C ILE A 77 -5.67 15.59 -2.57
N VAL A 78 -5.81 14.86 -3.66
CA VAL A 78 -6.87 13.86 -3.84
C VAL A 78 -6.24 12.49 -3.76
N VAL A 79 -6.64 11.71 -2.77
CA VAL A 79 -6.26 10.31 -2.62
C VAL A 79 -7.45 9.45 -3.03
N GLU A 80 -7.29 8.71 -4.11
CA GLU A 80 -8.28 7.79 -4.64
C GLU A 80 -7.80 6.34 -4.46
N ASP A 81 -8.51 5.58 -3.64
CA ASP A 81 -8.30 4.14 -3.46
C ASP A 81 -9.35 3.37 -4.24
N LYS A 82 -8.93 2.65 -5.27
CA LYS A 82 -9.79 1.76 -6.06
C LYS A 82 -9.44 0.32 -5.77
N ASN A 83 -10.37 -0.43 -5.19
CA ASN A 83 -10.24 -1.88 -4.99
C ASN A 83 -11.45 -2.61 -5.60
N LYS A 84 -11.57 -3.92 -5.36
CA LYS A 84 -12.70 -4.73 -5.83
C LYS A 84 -14.04 -4.38 -5.15
N PHE A 85 -14.00 -3.71 -4.00
CA PHE A 85 -15.19 -3.29 -3.24
C PHE A 85 -15.70 -1.89 -3.61
N GLY A 86 -14.93 -1.11 -4.37
CA GLY A 86 -15.35 0.21 -4.85
C GLY A 86 -14.22 1.22 -4.93
N ILE A 87 -14.62 2.50 -5.02
CA ILE A 87 -13.71 3.64 -5.10
C ILE A 87 -13.93 4.49 -3.85
N LYS A 88 -12.88 4.67 -3.04
CA LYS A 88 -12.87 5.58 -1.91
C LYS A 88 -12.02 6.79 -2.24
N LYS A 89 -12.60 8.00 -2.10
CA LYS A 89 -11.89 9.27 -2.33
C LYS A 89 -11.74 10.00 -1.00
N LYS A 90 -10.52 10.45 -0.70
CA LYS A 90 -10.24 11.40 0.38
C LYS A 90 -9.63 12.66 -0.23
N LEU A 91 -10.18 13.80 0.11
CA LEU A 91 -9.67 15.12 -0.27
C LEU A 91 -9.03 15.74 0.95
N ILE A 92 -7.79 16.21 0.80
CA ILE A 92 -7.02 16.88 1.85
C ILE A 92 -6.63 18.26 1.31
N ARG A 93 -7.06 19.33 1.97
CA ARG A 93 -6.69 20.68 1.53
C ARG A 93 -5.30 21.04 2.04
N PHE A 94 -4.53 21.82 1.28
CA PHE A 94 -3.21 22.28 1.75
C PHE A 94 -3.32 23.08 3.05
N SER A 95 -4.40 23.84 3.23
CA SER A 95 -4.69 24.59 4.44
C SER A 95 -4.87 23.73 5.70
N GLU A 96 -5.11 22.42 5.54
CA GLU A 96 -5.27 21.48 6.64
C GLU A 96 -3.94 20.82 7.03
N ILE A 97 -2.90 20.96 6.20
CA ILE A 97 -1.58 20.38 6.43
C ILE A 97 -0.76 21.36 7.27
N THR A 98 -0.24 20.89 8.40
CA THR A 98 0.63 21.68 9.30
C THR A 98 2.10 21.36 9.11
N ASP A 99 2.42 20.11 8.76
CA ASP A 99 3.79 19.65 8.62
C ASP A 99 3.85 18.40 7.72
N THR A 100 5.01 18.11 7.14
CA THR A 100 5.24 16.89 6.34
C THR A 100 6.51 16.17 6.77
N SER A 101 6.42 14.85 6.91
CA SER A 101 7.53 14.01 7.35
C SER A 101 7.66 12.75 6.50
N ILE A 102 8.80 12.08 6.56
CA ILE A 102 8.98 10.76 5.96
C ILE A 102 8.71 9.68 7.01
N GLY A 103 7.69 8.87 6.73
CA GLY A 103 7.46 7.59 7.40
C GLY A 103 8.21 6.47 6.68
N TYR A 104 8.44 5.38 7.40
CA TYR A 104 9.03 4.16 6.84
C TYR A 104 8.35 2.94 7.44
N ILE A 105 8.39 1.84 6.68
CA ILE A 105 8.01 0.51 7.13
C ILE A 105 9.21 -0.40 6.89
N GLY A 106 9.76 -0.92 7.98
CA GLY A 106 10.95 -1.77 7.99
C GLY A 106 11.79 -1.56 9.24
N LYS A 107 12.78 -2.44 9.47
CA LYS A 107 13.72 -2.39 10.60
C LYS A 107 15.15 -2.22 10.07
N ARG A 108 15.94 -1.35 10.72
CA ARG A 108 17.22 -0.84 10.20
C ARG A 108 18.42 -1.80 10.32
N SER A 109 18.30 -2.94 11.00
CA SER A 109 19.33 -3.99 10.94
C SER A 109 19.25 -4.87 9.67
N ILE A 110 18.22 -4.70 8.82
CA ILE A 110 17.79 -5.71 7.81
C ILE A 110 17.37 -5.07 6.46
N PHE A 111 17.96 -3.95 6.04
CA PHE A 111 17.56 -3.18 4.84
C PHE A 111 16.10 -2.68 4.88
N VAL A 112 15.91 -1.40 5.18
CA VAL A 112 14.59 -0.74 5.18
C VAL A 112 13.98 -0.83 3.78
N ASN A 113 12.77 -1.40 3.67
CA ASN A 113 12.19 -1.76 2.38
C ASN A 113 11.34 -0.64 1.74
N PHE A 114 10.64 0.18 2.54
CA PHE A 114 9.72 1.19 2.00
C PHE A 114 9.62 2.48 2.84
N TYR A 115 9.70 3.62 2.15
CA TYR A 115 9.48 4.99 2.62
C TYR A 115 8.16 5.54 2.06
N TYR A 116 7.53 6.46 2.79
CA TYR A 116 6.31 7.16 2.37
C TYR A 116 6.23 8.53 3.04
N ILE A 117 5.47 9.45 2.44
CA ILE A 117 5.23 10.78 3.02
C ILE A 117 4.08 10.70 4.03
N VAL A 118 4.24 11.31 5.19
CA VAL A 118 3.22 11.45 6.23
C VAL A 118 2.88 12.94 6.38
N LEU A 119 1.60 13.25 6.21
CA LEU A 119 1.04 14.57 6.46
C LEU A 119 0.60 14.68 7.91
N LYS A 120 0.97 15.75 8.58
CA LYS A 120 0.41 16.11 9.87
C LYS A 120 -0.74 17.10 9.64
N LEU A 121 -1.95 16.70 9.96
CA LEU A 121 -3.14 17.54 9.77
C LEU A 121 -3.38 18.45 10.98
N LYS A 122 -4.08 19.58 10.78
CA LYS A 122 -4.50 20.50 11.85
C LYS A 122 -5.33 19.83 12.93
N SER A 123 -6.07 18.77 12.57
CA SER A 123 -6.81 17.93 13.51
C SER A 123 -5.92 17.12 14.46
N GLY A 124 -4.60 17.09 14.24
CA GLY A 124 -3.67 16.21 14.94
C GLY A 124 -3.53 14.82 14.30
N GLU A 125 -4.37 14.47 13.31
CA GLU A 125 -4.28 13.21 12.57
C GLU A 125 -2.97 13.16 11.75
N LYS A 126 -2.28 12.01 11.79
CA LYS A 126 -1.18 11.70 10.88
C LYS A 126 -1.72 10.89 9.72
N TYR A 127 -1.66 11.46 8.52
CA TYR A 127 -2.17 10.82 7.32
C TYR A 127 -1.03 10.40 6.39
N PRO A 128 -0.78 9.09 6.20
CA PRO A 128 0.21 8.61 5.25
C PRO A 128 -0.34 8.75 3.83
N LEU A 129 0.37 9.47 2.95
CA LEU A 129 -0.06 9.69 1.57
C LEU A 129 -0.15 8.39 0.79
N PHE A 130 0.75 7.44 1.05
CA PHE A 130 0.59 6.05 0.65
C PHE A 130 0.32 5.19 1.87
N SER A 131 -0.76 4.41 1.81
CA SER A 131 -1.04 3.48 2.91
C SER A 131 0.10 2.46 3.05
N PRO A 132 0.50 2.12 4.29
CA PRO A 132 1.45 1.05 4.56
C PRO A 132 1.20 -0.20 3.72
N GLY A 133 2.25 -0.71 3.05
CA GLY A 133 2.18 -1.90 2.21
C GLY A 133 1.71 -1.66 0.77
N ARG A 134 1.34 -0.43 0.38
CA ARG A 134 1.12 -0.06 -1.03
C ARG A 134 2.47 0.20 -1.71
N PHE A 135 2.89 -0.74 -2.57
CA PHE A 135 4.07 -0.58 -3.41
C PHE A 135 3.86 0.57 -4.39
N HIS A 136 4.80 1.48 -4.48
CA HIS A 136 4.76 2.63 -5.39
C HIS A 136 6.17 2.96 -5.86
N ASP A 137 6.26 3.62 -7.02
CA ASP A 137 7.55 3.90 -7.64
C ASP A 137 8.40 4.83 -6.77
N GLY A 138 9.70 4.55 -6.66
CA GLY A 138 10.62 5.26 -5.77
C GLY A 138 10.41 5.04 -4.27
N GLY A 139 9.45 4.19 -3.85
CA GLY A 139 9.18 3.92 -2.44
C GLY A 139 10.32 3.23 -1.69
N SER A 140 11.21 2.53 -2.38
CA SER A 140 12.40 1.90 -1.79
C SER A 140 13.59 2.85 -1.62
N ASP A 141 13.54 4.04 -2.23
CA ASP A 141 14.62 5.03 -2.20
C ASP A 141 14.22 6.25 -1.35
N ARG A 142 14.96 6.47 -0.27
CA ARG A 142 14.73 7.61 0.61
C ARG A 142 14.93 8.95 -0.09
N SER A 143 15.94 9.08 -0.94
CA SER A 143 16.27 10.32 -1.63
C SER A 143 15.15 10.75 -2.58
N VAL A 144 14.60 9.79 -3.33
CA VAL A 144 13.44 10.02 -4.21
C VAL A 144 12.23 10.47 -3.39
N MET A 145 11.96 9.83 -2.25
CA MET A 145 10.82 10.22 -1.40
C MET A 145 11.01 11.59 -0.75
N GLU A 146 12.24 11.91 -0.34
CA GLU A 146 12.59 13.21 0.24
C GLU A 146 12.44 14.34 -0.79
N SER A 147 12.92 14.13 -2.02
CA SER A 147 12.74 15.08 -3.12
C SER A 147 11.26 15.34 -3.41
N ARG A 148 10.42 14.29 -3.38
CA ARG A 148 8.97 14.41 -3.52
C ARG A 148 8.32 15.16 -2.36
N ARG A 149 8.78 14.93 -1.12
CA ARG A 149 8.34 15.68 0.07
C ARG A 149 8.68 17.16 -0.07
N GLN A 150 9.92 17.50 -0.42
CA GLN A 150 10.34 18.89 -0.65
C GLN A 150 9.53 19.57 -1.74
N ARG A 151 9.27 18.88 -2.86
CA ARG A 151 8.42 19.40 -3.93
C ARG A 151 6.99 19.68 -3.44
N LEU A 152 6.43 18.81 -2.60
CA LEU A 152 5.11 19.00 -1.98
C LEU A 152 5.11 20.18 -1.00
N GLU A 153 6.12 20.31 -0.15
CA GLU A 153 6.24 21.45 0.76
C GLU A 153 6.33 22.78 0.02
N ASN A 154 7.12 22.83 -1.05
CA ASN A 154 7.23 24.02 -1.88
C ASN A 154 5.87 24.39 -2.51
N CYS A 155 5.07 23.39 -2.93
CA CYS A 155 3.70 23.66 -3.41
C CYS A 155 2.80 24.24 -2.32
N ILE A 156 2.88 23.68 -1.12
CA ILE A 156 2.06 24.13 0.01
C ILE A 156 2.43 25.56 0.39
N LYS A 157 3.73 25.89 0.43
CA LYS A 157 4.24 27.25 0.72
C LYS A 157 3.84 28.26 -0.36
N GLN A 158 4.08 27.95 -1.63
CA GLN A 158 3.66 28.81 -2.74
C GLN A 158 2.15 29.04 -2.77
N ALA A 159 1.35 28.03 -2.40
CA ALA A 159 -0.10 28.17 -2.29
C ALA A 159 -0.56 28.97 -1.06
N ALA A 160 0.28 29.09 -0.03
CA ALA A 160 0.00 29.87 1.17
C ALA A 160 0.27 31.37 0.99
N GLY A 161 0.95 31.78 -0.10
CA GLY A 161 1.18 33.18 -0.43
C GLY A 161 2.46 33.77 0.18
N GLU A 162 3.54 33.01 0.18
CA GLU A 162 4.92 33.55 0.21
C GLU A 162 5.50 33.60 -1.21
#